data_AF-A0A6N2NEW5-F1
#
_entry.id   AF-A0A6N2NEW5-F1
#
_cell.length_a   1.000
_cell.length_b   1.000
_cell.length_c   1.000
_cell.angle_alpha   90.00
_cell.angle_beta   90.00
_cell.angle_gamma   90.00
#
_symmetry.space_group_name_H-M   'P 1'
#
loop_
_entity.id
_entity.type
_entity.pdbx_description
1 polymer ?
#
loop_
_entity_poly.entity_id
_entity_poly.type
_entity_poly.pdbx_seq_one_letter_code
_entity_poly.pdbx_strand_id
1 'polypeptide(L)'
;MRLLQLVFFLALASGLSALLFYITGVSDLHVTNSLSDQDLEALQSLQNGFKKCVSVNGLGLQAVTTRNDYCKVTINFPRDTVPKWKDPKTGELEGLSFEFDLCEAVATWEQVRNSTTILTSEFIDALPNGWEDYAWRRINKGALLTKLYAWRNSH
;
A
#
# COMPACT_ATOMS: atom_id res chain seq x y z
N MET A 1 21.61 -21.36 56.69
CA MET A 1 20.26 -21.36 56.09
C MET A 1 19.73 -19.96 55.76
N ARG A 2 19.92 -18.94 56.61
CA ARG A 2 19.41 -17.57 56.37
C ARG A 2 20.00 -16.87 55.12
N LEU A 3 21.30 -17.04 54.86
CA LEU A 3 21.96 -16.48 53.66
C LEU A 3 21.40 -17.06 52.35
N LEU A 4 21.14 -18.36 52.32
CA LEU A 4 20.54 -19.03 51.15
C LEU A 4 19.12 -18.52 50.88
N GLN A 5 18.34 -18.31 51.95
CA GLN A 5 16.99 -17.75 51.87
C GLN A 5 17.02 -16.31 51.32
N LEU A 6 17.94 -15.46 51.79
CA LEU A 6 18.08 -14.09 51.30
C LEU A 6 18.44 -14.02 49.82
N VAL A 7 19.37 -14.86 49.35
CA VAL A 7 19.74 -14.93 47.93
C VAL A 7 18.56 -15.42 47.08
N PHE A 8 17.80 -16.39 47.58
CA PHE A 8 16.61 -16.88 46.90
C PHE A 8 15.53 -15.80 46.76
N PHE A 9 15.24 -15.03 47.82
CA PHE A 9 14.29 -13.92 47.75
C PHE A 9 14.75 -12.83 46.78
N LEU A 10 16.05 -12.53 46.72
CA LEU A 10 16.59 -11.53 45.82
C LEU A 10 16.44 -11.95 44.34
N ALA A 11 16.72 -13.22 44.04
CA ALA A 11 16.54 -13.79 42.70
C ALA A 11 15.07 -13.81 42.28
N LEU A 12 14.17 -14.15 43.23
CA LEU A 12 12.74 -14.22 42.98
C LEU A 12 12.14 -12.83 42.74
N ALA A 13 12.56 -11.83 43.51
CA ALA A 13 12.15 -10.43 43.31
C ALA A 13 12.65 -9.86 41.98
N SER A 14 13.89 -10.19 41.58
CA SER A 14 14.47 -9.79 40.28
C SER A 14 13.76 -10.45 39.09
N GLY A 15 13.43 -11.74 39.21
CA GLY A 15 12.67 -12.45 38.20
C GLY A 15 11.25 -11.89 38.04
N LEU A 16 10.57 -11.59 39.16
CA LEU A 16 9.24 -11.00 39.13
C LEU A 16 9.23 -9.59 38.54
N SER A 17 10.22 -8.75 38.86
CA SER A 17 10.31 -7.41 38.29
C SER A 17 10.57 -7.46 36.79
N ALA A 18 11.46 -8.32 36.30
CA ALA A 18 11.69 -8.51 34.87
C ALA A 18 10.42 -8.99 34.13
N LEU A 19 9.65 -9.90 34.74
CA LEU A 19 8.40 -10.37 34.17
C LEU A 19 7.33 -9.27 34.11
N LEU A 20 7.25 -8.44 35.16
CA LEU A 20 6.34 -7.29 35.20
C LEU A 20 6.70 -6.26 34.12
N PHE A 21 7.99 -5.92 33.96
CA PHE A 21 8.45 -5.03 32.88
C PHE A 21 8.19 -5.60 31.48
N TYR A 22 8.32 -6.92 31.30
CA TYR A 22 7.98 -7.57 30.03
C TYR A 22 6.48 -7.48 29.75
N ILE A 23 5.63 -7.74 30.75
CA ILE A 23 4.17 -7.68 30.58
C ILE A 23 3.73 -6.24 30.32
N THR A 24 4.19 -5.25 31.09
CA THR A 24 3.79 -3.85 30.90
C THR A 24 4.39 -3.27 29.61
N GLY A 25 5.65 -3.58 29.28
CA GLY A 25 6.31 -3.13 28.06
C GLY A 25 5.75 -3.75 26.77
N VAL A 26 5.30 -5.01 26.81
CA VAL A 26 4.61 -5.66 25.67
C VAL A 26 3.15 -5.20 25.58
N SER A 27 2.51 -4.86 26.70
CA SER A 27 1.13 -4.35 26.68
C SER A 27 1.01 -2.97 26.02
N ASP A 28 2.05 -2.14 26.12
CA ASP A 28 2.10 -0.82 25.45
C ASP A 28 2.29 -0.91 23.92
N LEU A 29 2.68 -2.08 23.40
CA LEU A 29 2.73 -2.34 21.95
C LEU A 29 1.36 -2.75 21.38
N HIS A 30 0.37 -3.03 22.23
CA HIS A 30 -1.03 -3.16 21.83
C HIS A 30 -1.73 -1.79 21.90
N VAL A 31 -1.13 -0.79 21.26
CA VAL A 31 -1.88 0.39 20.83
C VAL A 31 -2.88 -0.12 19.79
N THR A 32 -4.06 -0.49 20.27
CA THR A 32 -5.24 -0.50 19.44
C THR A 32 -5.42 0.95 19.01
N ASN A 33 -4.94 1.31 17.82
CA ASN A 33 -5.30 2.55 17.16
C ASN A 33 -6.80 2.47 16.87
N SER A 34 -7.64 2.62 17.90
CA SER A 34 -9.06 2.77 17.74
C SER A 34 -9.26 4.11 17.05
N LEU A 35 -9.71 4.05 15.79
CA LEU A 35 -10.05 5.24 15.02
C LEU A 35 -11.07 6.06 15.83
N SER A 36 -10.83 7.36 15.95
CA SER A 36 -11.79 8.25 16.57
C SER A 36 -13.03 8.38 15.69
N ASP A 37 -14.14 8.84 16.25
CA ASP A 37 -15.35 9.11 15.46
C ASP A 37 -15.07 10.11 14.31
N GLN A 38 -14.17 11.07 14.54
CA GLN A 38 -13.73 12.02 13.51
C GLN A 38 -12.96 11.33 12.38
N ASP A 39 -12.11 10.36 12.70
CA ASP A 39 -11.39 9.58 11.69
C ASP A 39 -12.36 8.73 10.86
N LEU A 40 -13.38 8.14 11.50
CA LEU A 40 -14.42 7.37 10.82
C LEU A 40 -15.25 8.26 9.87
N GLU A 41 -15.64 9.45 10.32
CA GLU A 41 -16.33 10.44 9.46
C GLU A 41 -15.48 10.85 8.26
N ALA A 42 -14.18 11.08 8.46
CA ALA A 42 -13.26 11.43 7.39
C ALA A 42 -13.12 10.29 6.36
N LEU A 43 -12.96 9.04 6.82
CA LEU A 43 -12.89 7.87 5.95
C LEU A 43 -14.19 7.65 5.18
N GLN A 44 -15.34 7.81 5.84
CA GLN A 44 -16.65 7.74 5.17
C GLN A 44 -16.81 8.83 4.11
N SER A 45 -16.36 10.06 4.41
CA SER A 45 -16.36 11.17 3.46
C SER A 45 -15.49 10.87 2.23
N LEU A 46 -14.29 10.34 2.44
CA LEU A 46 -13.38 9.92 1.37
C LEU A 46 -14.03 8.84 0.49
N GLN A 47 -14.58 7.80 1.11
CA GLN A 47 -15.24 6.68 0.40
C GLN A 47 -16.42 7.18 -0.45
N ASN A 48 -17.24 8.08 0.10
CA ASN A 48 -18.36 8.70 -0.62
C ASN A 48 -17.89 9.59 -1.77
N GLY A 49 -16.83 10.38 -1.55
CA GLY A 49 -16.22 11.22 -2.57
C GLY A 49 -15.68 10.38 -3.73
N PHE A 50 -14.98 9.29 -3.43
CA PHE A 50 -14.49 8.35 -4.43
C PHE A 50 -15.64 7.75 -5.26
N LYS A 51 -16.69 7.26 -4.59
CA LYS A 51 -17.87 6.71 -5.26
C LYS A 51 -18.52 7.72 -6.20
N LYS A 52 -18.66 8.98 -5.77
CA LYS A 52 -19.17 10.06 -6.62
C LYS A 52 -18.26 10.29 -7.83
N CYS A 53 -16.94 10.32 -7.64
CA CYS A 53 -15.99 10.46 -8.74
C CYS A 53 -16.15 9.33 -9.78
N VAL A 54 -16.23 8.08 -9.33
CA VAL A 54 -16.46 6.92 -10.22
C VAL A 54 -17.80 7.05 -10.96
N SER A 55 -18.87 7.49 -10.30
CA SER A 55 -20.16 7.65 -10.98
C SER A 55 -20.16 8.72 -12.10
N VAL A 56 -19.34 9.76 -11.95
CA VAL A 56 -19.29 10.88 -12.91
C VAL A 56 -18.26 10.64 -14.00
N ASN A 57 -17.09 10.12 -13.63
CA ASN A 57 -15.92 10.02 -14.52
C ASN A 57 -15.52 8.58 -14.85
N GLY A 58 -16.12 7.58 -14.21
CA GLY A 58 -15.74 6.17 -14.33
C GLY A 58 -16.27 5.47 -15.58
N LEU A 59 -16.70 6.19 -16.62
CA LEU A 59 -17.09 5.61 -17.92
C LEU A 59 -18.13 4.48 -17.82
N GLY A 60 -19.10 4.61 -16.90
CA GLY A 60 -20.16 3.62 -16.66
C GLY A 60 -19.89 2.65 -15.51
N LEU A 61 -18.70 2.67 -14.92
CA LEU A 61 -18.39 1.91 -13.71
C LEU A 61 -19.21 2.39 -12.51
N GLN A 62 -19.43 1.49 -11.56
CA GLN A 62 -20.12 1.77 -10.30
C GLN A 62 -19.27 1.34 -9.13
N ALA A 63 -18.99 2.26 -8.20
CA ALA A 63 -18.35 1.93 -6.94
C ALA A 63 -19.41 1.66 -5.86
N VAL A 64 -19.31 0.50 -5.22
CA VAL A 64 -20.19 0.07 -4.14
C VAL A 64 -19.36 -0.12 -2.88
N THR A 65 -19.86 0.38 -1.76
CA THR A 65 -19.18 0.31 -0.47
C THR A 65 -19.41 -1.06 0.17
N THR A 66 -18.34 -1.66 0.69
CA THR A 66 -18.44 -2.90 1.47
C THR A 66 -18.92 -2.58 2.88
N ARG A 67 -19.85 -3.38 3.40
CA ARG A 67 -20.44 -3.13 4.72
C ARG A 67 -19.37 -3.21 5.81
N ASN A 68 -19.33 -2.20 6.68
CA ASN A 68 -18.39 -2.08 7.82
C ASN A 68 -16.91 -1.98 7.44
N ASP A 69 -16.59 -1.74 6.16
CA ASP A 69 -15.22 -1.46 5.73
C ASP A 69 -15.18 -0.10 5.03
N TYR A 70 -14.51 0.85 5.67
CA TYR A 70 -14.39 2.22 5.17
C TYR A 70 -13.26 2.38 4.14
N CYS A 71 -12.33 1.43 4.08
CA CYS A 71 -11.21 1.44 3.15
C CYS A 71 -11.56 0.73 1.84
N LYS A 72 -12.43 -0.29 1.89
CA LYS A 72 -12.75 -1.10 0.71
C LYS A 72 -13.95 -0.60 -0.07
N VAL A 73 -13.79 -0.59 -1.38
CA VAL A 73 -14.88 -0.37 -2.34
C VAL A 73 -14.79 -1.41 -3.44
N THR A 74 -15.94 -1.90 -3.89
CA THR A 74 -16.03 -2.79 -5.04
C THR A 74 -16.42 -1.97 -6.27
N ILE A 75 -15.56 -1.99 -7.28
CA ILE A 75 -15.82 -1.38 -8.58
C ILE A 75 -16.45 -2.42 -9.50
N ASN A 76 -17.67 -2.15 -9.94
CA ASN A 76 -18.44 -3.02 -10.80
C ASN A 76 -18.56 -2.42 -12.20
N PHE A 77 -18.43 -3.28 -13.20
CA PHE A 77 -18.83 -2.97 -14.56
C PHE A 77 -20.37 -2.92 -14.68
N PRO A 78 -20.92 -2.23 -15.70
CA PRO A 78 -22.33 -2.31 -16.04
C PRO A 78 -22.80 -3.77 -16.17
N ARG A 79 -24.04 -4.06 -15.73
CA ARG A 79 -24.57 -5.44 -15.68
C ARG A 79 -24.68 -6.12 -17.06
N ASP A 80 -24.78 -5.33 -18.11
CA ASP A 80 -24.84 -5.73 -19.51
C ASP A 80 -23.45 -5.91 -20.15
N THR A 81 -22.38 -5.67 -19.40
CA THR A 81 -21.01 -5.89 -19.87
C THR A 81 -20.76 -7.38 -20.09
N VAL A 82 -20.24 -7.73 -21.27
CA VAL A 82 -19.80 -9.09 -21.60
C VAL A 82 -18.27 -9.12 -21.53
N PRO A 83 -17.65 -9.97 -20.68
CA PRO A 83 -16.20 -10.06 -20.58
C PRO A 83 -15.65 -10.64 -21.89
N LYS A 84 -14.75 -9.89 -22.53
CA LYS A 84 -14.19 -10.27 -23.83
C LYS A 84 -12.88 -11.05 -23.70
N TRP A 85 -12.16 -10.83 -22.61
CA TRP A 85 -10.89 -11.46 -22.38
C TRP A 85 -11.04 -12.75 -21.59
N LYS A 86 -10.24 -13.75 -21.99
CA LYS A 86 -10.17 -15.07 -21.38
C LYS A 86 -8.71 -15.34 -21.07
N ASP A 87 -8.42 -15.74 -19.84
CA ASP A 87 -7.07 -16.08 -19.43
C ASP A 87 -6.56 -17.27 -20.26
N PRO A 88 -5.39 -17.15 -20.92
CA PRO A 88 -4.87 -18.20 -21.79
C PRO A 88 -4.34 -19.43 -21.04
N LYS A 89 -4.03 -19.30 -19.74
CA LYS A 89 -3.53 -20.39 -18.88
C LYS A 89 -4.68 -21.10 -18.16
N THR A 90 -5.59 -20.34 -17.55
CA THR A 90 -6.69 -20.92 -16.75
C THR A 90 -7.96 -21.13 -17.58
N GLY A 91 -8.13 -20.40 -18.68
CA GLY A 91 -9.35 -20.42 -19.46
C GLY A 91 -10.52 -19.71 -18.77
N GLU A 92 -10.28 -18.94 -17.72
CA GLU A 92 -11.33 -18.19 -17.03
C GLU A 92 -11.61 -16.86 -17.75
N LEU A 93 -12.87 -16.43 -17.76
CA LEU A 93 -13.23 -15.12 -18.27
C LEU A 93 -12.84 -14.04 -17.26
N GLU A 94 -12.45 -12.87 -17.76
CA GLU A 94 -12.14 -11.73 -16.92
C GLU A 94 -13.31 -11.38 -15.99
N GLY A 95 -12.99 -11.08 -14.73
CA GLY A 95 -13.98 -10.61 -13.76
C GLY A 95 -14.57 -9.26 -14.17
N LEU A 96 -15.80 -8.99 -13.72
CA LEU A 96 -16.49 -7.72 -13.92
C LEU A 96 -16.70 -6.95 -12.61
N SER A 97 -16.03 -7.38 -11.55
CA SER A 97 -16.13 -6.83 -10.21
C SER A 97 -14.75 -6.93 -9.56
N PHE A 98 -14.25 -5.80 -9.09
CA PHE A 98 -12.90 -5.68 -8.56
C PHE A 98 -12.94 -4.97 -7.22
N GLU A 99 -12.31 -5.57 -6.22
CA GLU A 99 -12.09 -4.93 -4.94
C GLU A 99 -10.96 -3.90 -5.07
N PHE A 100 -11.17 -2.73 -4.50
CA PHE A 100 -10.21 -1.64 -4.47
C PHE A 100 -10.10 -1.13 -3.03
N ASP A 101 -8.88 -1.15 -2.49
CA ASP A 101 -8.58 -0.64 -1.15
C ASP A 101 -8.07 0.80 -1.25
N LEU A 102 -8.90 1.75 -0.82
CA LEU A 102 -8.61 3.18 -0.81
C LEU A 102 -7.45 3.51 0.13
N CYS A 103 -7.36 2.85 1.28
CA CYS A 103 -6.36 3.13 2.29
C CYS A 103 -4.99 2.59 1.85
N GLU A 104 -4.95 1.38 1.27
CA GLU A 104 -3.74 0.84 0.66
C GLU A 104 -3.28 1.68 -0.52
N ALA A 105 -4.20 2.17 -1.36
CA ALA A 105 -3.86 3.06 -2.47
C ALA A 105 -3.22 4.37 -1.99
N VAL A 106 -3.75 4.98 -0.92
CA VAL A 106 -3.17 6.19 -0.30
C VAL A 106 -1.80 5.89 0.30
N ALA A 107 -1.66 4.79 1.04
CA ALA A 107 -0.38 4.38 1.64
C ALA A 107 0.69 4.10 0.56
N THR A 108 0.30 3.45 -0.53
CA THR A 108 1.17 3.18 -1.68
C THR A 108 1.55 4.47 -2.40
N TRP A 109 0.61 5.40 -2.57
CA TRP A 109 0.90 6.71 -3.15
C TRP A 109 1.92 7.49 -2.31
N GLU A 110 1.73 7.49 -0.98
CA GLU A 110 2.65 8.08 -0.02
C GLU A 110 4.04 7.43 -0.09
N GLN A 111 4.10 6.09 -0.15
CA GLN A 111 5.35 5.34 -0.27
C GLN A 111 6.08 5.66 -1.57
N VAL A 112 5.37 5.65 -2.70
CA VAL A 112 5.95 6.02 -4.00
C VAL A 112 6.42 7.46 -3.95
N ARG A 113 5.62 8.40 -3.44
CA ARG A 113 6.00 9.80 -3.30
C ARG A 113 7.26 9.93 -2.48
N ASN A 114 7.35 9.31 -1.30
CA ASN A 114 8.54 9.38 -0.45
C ASN A 114 9.78 8.76 -1.13
N SER A 115 9.58 7.70 -1.92
CA SER A 115 10.66 7.12 -2.72
C SER A 115 11.10 8.01 -3.90
N THR A 116 10.21 8.85 -4.44
CA THR A 116 10.49 9.78 -5.54
C THR A 116 10.87 11.18 -5.06
N THR A 117 10.51 11.60 -3.85
CA THR A 117 10.95 12.88 -3.24
C THR A 117 12.39 12.83 -2.71
N ILE A 118 13.00 11.64 -2.63
CA ILE A 118 14.48 11.51 -2.56
C ILE A 118 15.14 11.77 -3.93
N LEU A 119 14.38 12.15 -4.96
CA LEU A 119 14.86 12.74 -6.21
C LEU A 119 14.41 14.21 -6.29
N THR A 120 14.94 15.05 -5.41
CA THR A 120 14.76 16.51 -5.53
C THR A 120 15.33 16.99 -6.87
N SER A 121 14.86 18.14 -7.38
CA SER A 121 15.47 18.77 -8.56
C SER A 121 16.99 18.92 -8.38
N GLU A 122 17.44 19.18 -7.14
CA GLU A 122 18.85 19.25 -6.77
C GLU A 122 19.60 17.93 -7.03
N PHE A 123 19.00 16.76 -6.77
CA PHE A 123 19.61 15.47 -7.09
C PHE A 123 19.63 15.20 -8.59
N ILE A 124 18.55 15.56 -9.29
CA ILE A 124 18.39 15.37 -10.73
C ILE A 124 19.31 16.30 -11.54
N ASP A 125 19.52 17.53 -11.07
CA ASP A 125 20.38 18.56 -11.67
C ASP A 125 21.86 18.33 -11.36
N ALA A 126 22.17 17.59 -10.28
CA ALA A 126 23.53 17.19 -9.92
C ALA A 126 24.02 15.93 -10.66
N LEU A 127 23.19 15.29 -11.49
CA LEU A 127 23.63 14.14 -12.28
C LEU A 127 24.65 14.58 -13.34
N PRO A 128 25.77 13.84 -13.51
CA PRO A 128 26.85 14.25 -14.41
C PRO A 128 26.42 14.44 -15.88
N ASN A 129 25.31 13.81 -16.30
CA ASN A 129 24.72 13.94 -17.64
C ASN A 129 23.29 14.53 -17.62
N GLY A 130 22.88 15.15 -16.50
CA GLY A 130 21.53 15.69 -16.31
C GLY A 130 20.43 14.63 -16.22
N TRP A 131 19.19 15.11 -16.26
CA TRP A 131 17.98 14.31 -16.05
C TRP A 131 17.61 13.42 -17.25
N GLU A 132 18.11 13.74 -18.43
CA GLU A 132 17.66 13.18 -19.71
C GLU A 132 18.03 11.69 -19.85
N ASP A 133 19.28 11.33 -19.53
CA ASP A 133 19.74 9.93 -19.50
C ASP A 133 19.04 9.09 -18.43
N TYR A 134 18.75 9.70 -17.28
CA TYR A 134 18.10 9.05 -16.15
C TYR A 134 16.61 8.81 -16.43
N ALA A 135 15.90 9.83 -16.92
CA ALA A 135 14.49 9.75 -17.29
C ALA A 135 14.27 8.79 -18.46
N TRP A 136 15.15 8.80 -19.46
CA TRP A 136 15.11 7.85 -20.59
C TRP A 136 15.15 6.39 -20.14
N ARG A 137 16.00 6.05 -19.16
CA ARG A 137 16.10 4.68 -18.62
C ARG A 137 14.87 4.24 -17.83
N ARG A 138 14.22 5.16 -17.11
CA ARG A 138 13.05 4.88 -16.24
C ARG A 138 11.71 4.90 -17.01
N ILE A 139 11.47 5.90 -17.85
CA ILE A 139 10.16 6.10 -18.53
C ILE A 139 9.95 5.07 -19.65
N ASN A 140 11.00 4.73 -20.40
CA ASN A 140 10.89 3.86 -21.58
C ASN A 140 11.42 2.43 -21.37
N LYS A 141 11.79 2.02 -20.14
CA LYS A 141 12.55 0.78 -19.89
C LYS A 141 13.65 0.60 -20.96
N GLY A 142 14.60 1.53 -21.04
CA GLY A 142 15.52 1.76 -22.17
C GLY A 142 16.30 0.56 -22.73
N ALA A 143 16.22 -0.64 -22.14
CA ALA A 143 16.74 -1.89 -22.68
C ALA A 143 15.91 -2.50 -23.84
N LEU A 144 14.60 -2.21 -23.94
CA LEU A 144 13.76 -2.77 -25.01
C LEU A 144 14.00 -2.11 -26.37
N LEU A 145 14.41 -0.83 -26.38
CA LEU A 145 14.69 -0.10 -27.62
C LEU A 145 16.07 -0.42 -28.21
N THR A 146 17.10 -0.63 -27.39
CA THR A 146 18.45 -0.99 -27.91
C THR A 146 18.42 -2.27 -28.72
N LYS A 147 17.57 -3.24 -28.36
CA LYS A 147 17.34 -4.46 -29.17
C LYS A 147 16.65 -4.18 -30.51
N LEU A 148 15.69 -3.25 -30.55
CA LEU A 148 14.99 -2.88 -31.78
C LEU A 148 15.88 -2.07 -32.74
N TYR A 149 16.73 -1.19 -32.21
CA TYR A 149 17.70 -0.45 -33.03
C TYR A 149 18.80 -1.37 -33.59
N ALA A 150 19.28 -2.36 -32.83
CA ALA A 150 20.21 -3.37 -33.33
C ALA A 150 19.58 -4.29 -34.40
N TRP A 151 18.30 -4.65 -34.24
CA TRP A 151 17.58 -5.45 -35.23
C TRP A 151 17.32 -4.69 -36.54
N ARG A 152 16.98 -3.39 -36.49
CA ARG A 152 16.77 -2.58 -37.70
C ARG A 152 18.03 -2.33 -38.52
N ASN A 153 19.20 -2.25 -37.88
CA ASN A 153 20.47 -2.00 -38.59
C ASN A 153 21.20 -3.29 -39.01
N SER A 154 20.57 -4.46 -38.85
CA SER A 154 21.12 -5.76 -39.27
C SER A 154 20.38 -6.37 -40.47
N HIS A 155 19.52 -5.61 -41.15
CA HIS A 155 18.90 -5.94 -42.44
C HIS A 155 19.16 -4.83 -43.45
#